data_AF-A0A7W1D9S6-F1
#
_entry.id   AF-A0A7W1D9S6-F1
#
_cell.length_a   1.000
_cell.length_b   1.000
_cell.length_c   1.000
_cell.angle_alpha   90.00
_cell.angle_beta   90.00
_cell.angle_gamma   90.00
#
_symmetry.space_group_name_H-M   'P 1'
#
loop_
_entity.id
_entity.type
_entity.pdbx_description
1 polymer ?
#
loop_
_entity_poly.entity_id
_entity_poly.type
_entity_poly.pdbx_seq_one_letter_code
_entity_poly.pdbx_strand_id
1 'polypeptide(L)'
;MQGTEVEKRFLNLDESEKSDNYNFEHFKTKILLHDVQRTIEARGIEPGAIAPDFELPQVGGDSFRLSDLRGKPTILHFGSYS
;
A
#
# COMPACT_ATOMS: atom_id res chain seq x y z
N MET A 1 0.80 -23.54 -7.56
CA MET A 1 1.43 -22.21 -7.53
C MET A 1 1.08 -21.60 -6.18
N GLN A 2 2.05 -21.44 -5.29
CA GLN A 2 1.80 -21.04 -3.90
C GLN A 2 1.69 -19.51 -3.85
N GLY A 3 0.56 -18.98 -3.40
CA GLY A 3 0.37 -17.54 -3.17
C GLY A 3 1.49 -16.99 -2.29
N THR A 4 2.02 -15.84 -2.68
CA THR A 4 3.24 -15.28 -2.08
C THR A 4 3.01 -14.98 -0.59
N GLU A 5 4.06 -15.07 0.23
CA GLU A 5 4.01 -14.77 1.67
C GLU A 5 3.39 -13.39 1.95
N VAL A 6 3.57 -12.48 0.98
CA VAL A 6 3.01 -11.14 0.94
C VAL A 6 1.48 -11.15 0.85
N GLU A 7 0.87 -11.95 -0.04
CA GLU A 7 -0.59 -12.07 -0.16
C GLU A 7 -1.23 -12.60 1.13
N LYS A 8 -0.62 -13.59 1.76
CA LYS A 8 -1.10 -14.16 3.04
C LYS A 8 -1.05 -13.15 4.18
N ARG A 9 -0.14 -12.19 4.13
CA ARG A 9 0.01 -11.14 5.14
C ARG A 9 -1.03 -10.04 4.99
N PHE A 10 -1.33 -9.62 3.76
CA PHE A 10 -2.37 -8.62 3.51
C PHE A 10 -3.77 -9.09 3.90
N LEU A 11 -4.06 -10.38 3.76
CA LEU A 11 -5.36 -10.97 4.12
C LEU A 11 -5.62 -11.02 5.64
N ASN A 12 -4.60 -10.86 6.48
CA ASN A 12 -4.68 -10.97 7.95
C ASN A 12 -4.48 -9.62 8.68
N LEU A 13 -4.72 -8.49 8.01
CA LEU A 13 -4.66 -7.17 8.64
C LEU A 13 -5.94 -6.91 9.45
N ASP A 14 -5.95 -7.33 10.72
CA ASP A 14 -7.05 -7.13 11.68
C ASP A 14 -7.27 -5.64 12.07
N GLU A 15 -6.39 -4.73 11.65
CA GLU A 15 -6.46 -3.31 12.01
C GLU A 15 -6.72 -2.43 10.79
N SER A 16 -7.98 -2.05 10.56
CA SER A 16 -8.27 -0.83 9.80
C SER A 16 -7.94 0.37 10.68
N GLU A 17 -6.81 1.02 10.46
CA GLU A 17 -6.51 2.32 11.08
C GLU A 17 -7.67 3.30 10.81
N LYS A 18 -8.12 4.01 11.86
CA LYS A 18 -9.24 4.95 11.74
C LYS A 18 -8.89 6.04 10.71
N SER A 19 -9.85 6.34 9.83
CA SER A 19 -9.70 7.26 8.68
C SER A 19 -9.05 8.60 9.04
N ASP A 20 -9.37 9.11 10.24
CA ASP A 20 -8.93 10.42 10.73
C ASP A 20 -7.41 10.52 10.93
N ASN A 21 -6.70 9.38 10.93
CA ASN A 21 -5.24 9.29 11.03
C ASN A 21 -4.54 8.99 9.70
N TYR A 22 -5.28 8.71 8.62
CA TYR A 22 -4.72 8.24 7.36
C TYR A 22 -4.36 9.37 6.39
N ASN A 23 -4.97 10.56 6.58
CA ASN A 23 -4.66 11.75 5.78
C ASN A 23 -3.76 12.69 6.60
N PHE A 24 -2.47 12.66 6.30
CA PHE A 24 -1.48 13.50 6.97
C PHE A 24 -1.57 14.95 6.52
N GLU A 25 -2.46 15.73 7.13
CA GLU A 25 -2.48 17.19 6.95
C GLU A 25 -1.14 17.82 7.42
N HIS A 26 -0.48 17.22 8.43
CA HIS A 26 0.80 17.68 8.97
C HIS A 26 1.69 16.47 9.31
N PHE A 27 2.95 16.51 8.88
CA PHE A 27 3.94 15.48 9.22
C PHE A 27 4.28 15.57 10.71
N LYS A 28 3.80 14.61 11.53
CA LYS A 28 4.10 14.55 12.97
C LYS A 28 5.26 13.59 13.21
N THR A 29 6.26 13.97 14.02
CA THR A 29 7.42 13.12 14.37
C THR A 29 7.04 11.74 14.91
N LYS A 30 5.88 11.60 15.56
CA LYS A 30 5.34 10.32 16.03
C LYS A 30 5.06 9.34 14.88
N ILE A 31 4.64 9.84 13.71
CA ILE A 31 4.38 9.03 12.51
C ILE A 31 5.69 8.51 11.94
N LEU A 32 6.72 9.36 11.84
CA LEU A 32 8.04 8.92 11.41
C LEU A 32 8.58 7.77 12.28
N LEU A 33 8.46 7.89 13.61
CA LEU A 33 8.88 6.82 14.53
C LEU A 33 8.07 5.53 14.34
N HIS A 34 6.77 5.65 14.08
CA HIS A 34 5.91 4.50 13.81
C HIS A 34 6.20 3.84 12.46
N ASP A 35 6.48 4.62 11.42
CA ASP A 35 6.85 4.12 10.10
C ASP A 35 8.23 3.46 10.12
N VAL A 36 9.18 4.02 10.88
CA VAL A 36 10.48 3.39 11.13
C VAL A 36 10.28 2.06 11.86
N GLN A 37 9.47 2.02 12.92
CA GLN A 37 9.16 0.78 13.63
C GLN A 37 8.49 -0.25 12.71
N ARG A 38 7.50 0.14 11.90
CA ARG A 38 6.84 -0.71 10.92
C ARG A 38 7.80 -1.20 9.84
N THR A 39 8.73 -0.36 9.39
CA THR A 39 9.78 -0.73 8.43
C THR A 39 10.76 -1.73 9.03
N ILE A 40 11.17 -1.54 10.30
CA ILE A 40 12.03 -2.48 11.03
C ILE A 40 11.32 -3.82 11.28
N GLU A 41 10.01 -3.80 11.54
CA GLU A 41 9.14 -4.99 11.61
C GLU A 41 8.77 -5.55 10.22
N ALA A 42 9.40 -5.03 9.16
CA ALA A 42 9.17 -5.38 7.76
C ALA A 42 7.71 -5.30 7.33
N ARG A 43 6.85 -4.50 7.98
CA ARG A 43 5.42 -4.30 7.63
C ARG A 43 5.20 -3.44 6.37
N GLY A 44 6.08 -3.56 5.38
CA GLY A 44 6.03 -2.85 4.10
C GLY A 44 6.81 -3.58 3.01
N ILE A 45 6.72 -3.09 1.77
CA ILE A 45 7.48 -3.63 0.63
C ILE A 45 8.91 -3.10 0.72
N GLU A 46 9.89 -4.00 0.68
CA GLU A 46 11.31 -3.62 0.72
C GLU A 46 11.76 -2.92 -0.58
N PRO A 47 12.73 -2.00 -0.54
CA PRO A 47 13.29 -1.42 -1.76
C PRO A 47 13.81 -2.49 -2.72
N GLY A 48 13.39 -2.41 -3.99
CA GLY A 48 13.75 -3.39 -5.03
C GLY A 48 12.87 -4.65 -5.05
N ALA A 49 12.04 -4.88 -4.02
CA ALA A 49 11.04 -5.93 -4.07
C ALA A 49 9.95 -5.60 -5.10
N ILE A 50 9.40 -6.63 -5.72
CA ILE A 50 8.29 -6.50 -6.66
C ILE A 50 7.05 -6.05 -5.88
N ALA A 51 6.49 -4.89 -6.26
CA ALA A 51 5.22 -4.42 -5.69
C ALA A 51 4.11 -5.48 -5.87
N PRO A 52 3.31 -5.79 -4.82
CA PRO A 52 2.18 -6.71 -4.90
C PRO A 52 1.17 -6.24 -5.93
N ASP A 53 0.60 -7.17 -6.67
CA ASP A 53 -0.42 -6.83 -7.66
C ASP A 53 -1.74 -6.50 -6.97
N PHE A 54 -2.51 -5.61 -7.59
CA PHE A 54 -3.86 -5.27 -7.17
C PHE A 54 -4.70 -4.94 -8.39
N GLU A 55 -6.02 -5.00 -8.22
CA GLU A 55 -6.99 -4.64 -9.25
C GLU A 55 -7.93 -3.57 -8.69
N LEU A 56 -8.10 -2.48 -9.44
CA LEU A 56 -8.96 -1.36 -9.07
C LEU A 56 -9.97 -1.06 -10.18
N PRO A 57 -11.19 -0.62 -9.82
CA PRO A 57 -12.14 -0.11 -10.81
C PRO A 57 -11.64 1.22 -11.38
N GLN A 58 -11.86 1.41 -12.68
CA GLN A 58 -11.62 2.66 -13.37
C GLN A 58 -12.90 3.47 -13.54
N VAL A 59 -12.74 4.77 -13.72
CA VAL A 59 -13.83 5.63 -14.18
C VAL A 59 -14.26 5.15 -15.56
N GLY A 60 -15.52 4.71 -15.69
CA GLY A 60 -16.06 4.15 -16.93
C GLY A 60 -16.44 2.67 -16.85
N GLY A 61 -16.10 1.98 -15.76
CA GLY A 61 -16.59 0.62 -15.47
C GLY A 61 -15.61 -0.51 -15.80
N ASP A 62 -14.47 -0.21 -16.42
CA ASP A 62 -13.39 -1.17 -16.63
C ASP A 62 -12.57 -1.37 -15.34
N SER A 63 -11.72 -2.39 -15.32
CA SER A 63 -10.75 -2.63 -14.24
C SER A 63 -9.32 -2.41 -14.72
N PHE A 64 -8.46 -2.10 -13.76
CA PHE A 64 -7.04 -1.84 -13.99
C PHE A 64 -6.19 -2.62 -13.00
N ARG A 65 -5.13 -3.27 -13.50
CA ARG A 65 -4.18 -4.01 -12.66
C ARG A 65 -2.83 -3.31 -12.61
N LEU A 66 -2.18 -3.32 -11.44
CA LEU A 66 -0.84 -2.76 -11.31
C LEU A 66 0.17 -3.44 -12.24
N SER A 67 0.02 -4.76 -12.44
CA SER A 67 0.86 -5.55 -13.32
C SER A 67 0.87 -5.09 -14.78
N ASP A 68 -0.14 -4.35 -15.24
CA ASP A 68 -0.18 -3.79 -16.60
C ASP A 68 0.83 -2.64 -16.80
N LEU A 69 1.38 -2.08 -15.71
CA LEU A 69 2.40 -1.02 -15.73
C LEU A 69 3.84 -1.52 -15.55
N ARG A 70 4.07 -2.83 -15.54
CA ARG A 70 5.43 -3.38 -15.40
C ARG A 70 6.35 -2.87 -16.51
N GLY A 71 7.60 -2.56 -16.14
CA GLY A 71 8.59 -1.98 -17.04
C GLY A 71 8.45 -0.46 -17.23
N LYS A 72 7.42 0.18 -16.67
CA LYS A 72 7.27 1.63 -16.66
C LYS A 72 7.52 2.19 -15.25
N PRO A 73 8.34 3.24 -15.09
CA PRO A 73 8.44 3.96 -13.82
C PRO A 73 7.05 4.45 -13.40
N THR A 74 6.59 3.99 -12.24
CA THR A 74 5.21 4.19 -11.77
C THR A 74 5.24 4.68 -10.33
N ILE A 75 4.42 5.69 -10.02
CA ILE A 75 4.24 6.22 -8.67
C ILE A 75 2.80 5.90 -8.23
N LEU A 76 2.63 5.35 -7.03
CA LEU A 76 1.32 5.17 -6.42
C LEU A 76 1.03 6.37 -5.51
N HIS A 77 -0.08 7.04 -5.78
CA HIS A 77 -0.58 8.14 -4.97
C HIS A 77 -1.91 7.73 -4.32
N PHE A 78 -1.91 7.66 -2.99
CA PHE A 78 -3.12 7.38 -2.22
C PHE A 78 -3.77 8.70 -1.83
N GLY A 79 -4.97 8.94 -2.32
CA GLY A 79 -5.76 10.13 -2.02
C GLY A 79 -7.07 9.77 -1.34
N SER A 80 -7.53 10.66 -0.47
CA SER A 80 -8.84 10.59 0.17
C SER A 80 -9.48 11.96 0.00
N TYR A 81 -10.74 11.96 -0.39
CA TYR A 81 -11.54 13.18 -0.55
C TYR A 81 -12.62 13.14 0.52
N SER A 82 -12.71 14.21 1.33
CA SER A 82 -13.73 14.42 2.36
C SER A 82 -14.91 15.22 1.83
#